data_AF-A0A2H6MZ23-F1
#
_entry.id   AF-A0A2H6MZ23-F1
#
_cell.length_a   1.000
_cell.length_b   1.000
_cell.length_c   1.000
_cell.angle_alpha   90.00
_cell.angle_beta   90.00
_cell.angle_gamma   90.00
#
_symmetry.space_group_name_H-M   'P 1'
#
loop_
_entity.id
_entity.type
_entity.pdbx_description
1 polymer ?
#
loop_
_entity_poly.entity_id
_entity_poly.type
_entity_poly.pdbx_seq_one_letter_code
_entity_poly.pdbx_strand_id
1 'polypeptide(L)'
;VAAWDKAAADALDRVVPLRPLTRCRSQRAPWFSEELRKMKRWNQCLKSTWRTSRSESDRTCLRSFIRTYLRATRAAKCAHFSALVASADNRPAALFRVTRSLLDTEQREDPLQGRAEEFSCYLQDKIVRIREGLDSSW
;
A
#
# COMPACT_ATOMS: atom_id res chain seq x y z
N VAL A 1 -14.98 39.05 5.37
CA VAL A 1 -14.47 37.88 4.61
C VAL A 1 -13.48 37.10 5.47
N ALA A 2 -12.33 37.67 5.86
CA ALA A 2 -11.32 36.99 6.69
C ALA A 2 -11.81 36.37 8.03
N ALA A 3 -12.77 37.01 8.72
CA ALA A 3 -13.33 36.45 9.96
C ALA A 3 -14.18 35.19 9.72
N TRP A 4 -14.88 35.13 8.58
CA TRP A 4 -15.69 33.98 8.18
C TRP A 4 -14.81 32.82 7.73
N ASP A 5 -13.76 33.11 6.97
CA ASP A 5 -12.80 32.10 6.53
C ASP A 5 -12.11 31.42 7.72
N LYS A 6 -11.77 32.20 8.76
CA LYS A 6 -11.19 31.69 10.00
C LYS A 6 -12.17 30.80 10.78
N ALA A 7 -13.41 31.25 10.97
CA ALA A 7 -14.42 30.47 11.67
C ALA A 7 -14.76 29.15 10.94
N ALA A 8 -14.79 29.17 9.61
CA ALA A 8 -14.99 27.98 8.80
C ALA A 8 -13.81 27.00 8.90
N ALA A 9 -12.57 27.50 8.88
CA ALA A 9 -11.38 26.67 9.06
C ALA A 9 -11.33 26.03 10.45
N ASP A 10 -11.65 26.79 11.51
CA ASP A 10 -11.66 26.30 12.90
C ASP A 10 -12.75 25.24 13.11
N ALA A 11 -13.92 25.39 12.47
CA ALA A 11 -14.98 24.38 12.48
C ALA A 11 -14.54 23.11 11.73
N LEU A 12 -13.84 23.26 10.60
CA LEU A 12 -13.32 22.11 9.83
C LEU A 12 -12.29 21.33 10.64
N ASP A 13 -11.36 22.02 11.31
CA ASP A 13 -10.28 21.39 12.08
C ASP A 13 -10.81 20.69 13.35
N ARG A 14 -11.94 21.15 13.91
CA ARG A 14 -12.63 20.44 15.01
C ARG A 14 -13.26 19.12 14.58
N VAL A 15 -13.85 19.07 13.38
CA VAL A 15 -14.55 17.88 12.87
C VAL A 15 -13.59 16.92 12.18
N VAL A 16 -12.60 17.46 11.46
CA VAL A 16 -11.58 16.75 10.70
C VAL A 16 -10.24 17.43 10.95
N PRO A 17 -9.59 17.17 12.10
CA PRO A 17 -8.29 17.75 12.38
C PRO A 17 -7.33 17.36 11.27
N LEU A 18 -6.63 18.35 10.71
CA LEU A 18 -5.62 18.11 9.68
C LEU A 18 -4.43 17.37 10.31
N ARG A 19 -4.53 16.05 10.39
CA ARG A 19 -3.41 15.21 10.79
C ARG A 19 -2.38 15.28 9.67
N PRO A 20 -1.14 15.71 9.94
CA PRO A 20 -0.07 15.55 8.97
C PRO A 20 -0.09 14.09 8.54
N LEU A 21 -0.26 13.85 7.23
CA LEU A 21 -0.06 12.51 6.70
C LEU A 21 1.40 12.18 7.00
N THR A 22 1.63 11.41 8.06
CA THR A 22 2.88 10.71 8.26
C THR A 22 2.97 9.80 7.07
N ARG A 23 3.61 10.27 5.99
CA ARG A 23 4.11 9.39 4.96
C ARG A 23 5.07 8.51 5.72
N CYS A 24 4.57 7.36 6.17
CA CYS A 24 5.40 6.20 6.38
C CYS A 24 6.20 6.16 5.11
N ARG A 25 7.50 6.51 5.21
CA ARG A 25 8.45 6.25 4.14
C ARG A 25 8.38 4.74 4.05
N SER A 26 7.43 4.23 3.28
CA SER A 26 7.29 2.83 2.91
C SER A 26 8.70 2.47 2.58
N GLN A 27 9.34 1.70 3.47
CA GLN A 27 10.77 1.46 3.44
C GLN A 27 11.00 0.99 2.01
N ARG A 28 11.55 1.88 1.18
CA ARG A 28 11.63 1.61 -0.24
C ARG A 28 12.53 0.41 -0.28
N ALA A 29 11.98 -0.73 -0.67
CA ALA A 29 12.69 -1.98 -0.72
C ALA A 29 14.06 -1.69 -1.33
N PRO A 30 15.18 -1.82 -0.57
CA PRO A 30 16.47 -1.31 -1.02
C PRO A 30 16.93 -2.01 -2.31
N TRP A 31 16.44 -3.23 -2.55
CA TRP A 31 16.61 -4.00 -3.77
C TRP A 31 15.75 -3.55 -4.96
N PHE A 32 14.79 -2.64 -4.79
CA PHE A 32 13.89 -2.18 -5.85
C PHE A 32 14.49 -0.99 -6.61
N SER A 33 15.37 -1.31 -7.56
CA SER A 33 16.11 -0.36 -8.40
C SER A 33 15.22 0.49 -9.31
N GLU A 34 15.78 1.57 -9.85
CA GLU A 34 15.06 2.42 -10.82
C GLU A 34 14.67 1.66 -12.09
N GLU A 35 15.48 0.69 -12.50
CA GLU A 35 15.17 -0.16 -13.64
C GLU A 35 13.91 -0.99 -13.38
N LEU A 36 13.78 -1.60 -12.20
CA LEU A 36 12.55 -2.30 -11.82
C LEU A 36 11.34 -1.37 -11.74
N ARG A 37 11.53 -0.08 -11.41
CA ARG A 37 10.45 0.93 -11.46
C ARG A 37 10.03 1.23 -12.89
N LYS A 38 10.98 1.39 -13.81
CA LYS A 38 10.68 1.56 -15.24
C LYS A 38 9.94 0.33 -15.77
N MET A 39 10.43 -0.87 -15.48
CA MET A 39 9.75 -2.11 -15.87
C MET A 39 8.33 -2.19 -15.29
N LYS A 40 8.12 -1.80 -14.02
CA LYS A 40 6.78 -1.78 -13.43
C LYS A 40 5.84 -0.79 -14.14
N ARG A 41 6.34 0.40 -14.49
CA ARG A 41 5.58 1.39 -15.27
C ARG A 41 5.22 0.83 -16.65
N TRP A 42 6.17 0.23 -17.35
CA TRP A 42 5.95 -0.44 -18.63
C TRP A 42 4.93 -1.57 -18.55
N ASN A 43 4.97 -2.38 -17.50
CA ASN A 43 3.97 -3.43 -17.26
C ASN A 43 2.55 -2.82 -17.18
N GLN A 44 2.40 -1.67 -16.52
CA GLN A 44 1.11 -0.99 -16.43
C GLN A 44 0.67 -0.42 -17.78
N CYS A 45 1.59 0.14 -18.57
CA CYS A 45 1.30 0.58 -19.94
C CYS A 45 0.81 -0.59 -20.81
N LEU A 46 1.54 -1.72 -20.81
CA LEU A 46 1.15 -2.91 -21.57
C LEU A 46 -0.20 -3.48 -21.14
N LYS A 47 -0.49 -3.46 -19.82
CA LYS A 47 -1.82 -3.81 -19.30
C LYS A 47 -2.90 -2.89 -19.84
N SER A 48 -2.63 -1.59 -19.89
CA SER A 48 -3.56 -0.60 -20.45
C SER A 48 -3.79 -0.85 -21.94
N THR A 49 -2.71 -1.05 -22.72
CA THR A 49 -2.79 -1.33 -24.15
C THR A 49 -3.64 -2.58 -24.41
N TRP A 50 -3.38 -3.69 -23.73
CA TRP A 50 -4.16 -4.92 -23.88
C TRP A 50 -5.63 -4.74 -23.50
N ARG A 51 -5.95 -3.93 -22.48
CA ARG A 51 -7.34 -3.65 -22.10
C ARG A 51 -8.09 -2.90 -23.20
N THR A 52 -7.41 -2.00 -23.90
CA THR A 52 -7.98 -1.22 -25.01
C THR A 52 -8.11 -2.06 -26.28
N SER A 53 -7.03 -2.74 -26.69
CA SER A 53 -7.00 -3.46 -27.96
C SER A 53 -7.68 -4.83 -27.91
N ARG A 54 -7.68 -5.48 -26.74
CA ARG A 54 -8.11 -6.88 -26.52
C ARG A 54 -7.49 -7.90 -27.49
N SER A 55 -6.34 -7.57 -28.08
CA SER A 55 -5.66 -8.43 -29.05
C SER A 55 -4.87 -9.54 -28.36
N GLU A 56 -4.74 -10.69 -29.02
CA GLU A 56 -3.96 -11.83 -28.49
C GLU A 56 -2.44 -11.59 -28.62
N SER A 57 -2.02 -10.77 -29.58
CA SER A 57 -0.63 -10.30 -29.72
C SER A 57 -0.21 -9.46 -28.51
N ASP A 58 -1.02 -8.48 -28.11
CA ASP A 58 -0.75 -7.64 -26.93
C ASP A 58 -0.81 -8.46 -25.64
N ARG A 59 -1.72 -9.43 -25.56
CA ARG A 59 -1.78 -10.38 -24.43
C ARG A 59 -0.50 -11.18 -24.30
N THR A 60 0.04 -11.66 -25.43
CA THR A 60 1.28 -12.45 -25.47
C THR A 60 2.49 -11.58 -25.10
N CYS A 61 2.56 -10.36 -25.61
CA CYS A 61 3.57 -9.36 -25.24
C CYS A 61 3.54 -9.04 -23.74
N LEU A 62 2.35 -8.78 -23.18
CA LEU A 62 2.18 -8.55 -21.76
C LEU A 62 2.64 -9.76 -20.92
N ARG A 63 2.25 -10.97 -21.33
CA ARG A 63 2.63 -12.20 -20.61
C ARG A 63 4.14 -12.44 -20.64
N SER A 64 4.79 -12.26 -21.78
CA SER A 64 6.25 -12.40 -21.89
C SER A 64 6.95 -11.34 -21.04
N PHE A 65 6.48 -10.09 -21.09
CA PHE A 65 7.03 -9.00 -20.30
C PHE A 65 6.88 -9.23 -18.78
N ILE A 66 5.72 -9.72 -18.33
CA ILE A 66 5.49 -10.07 -16.92
C ILE A 66 6.52 -11.12 -16.46
N ARG A 67 6.80 -12.15 -17.26
CA ARG A 67 7.80 -13.18 -16.91
C ARG A 67 9.19 -12.57 -16.77
N THR A 68 9.60 -11.69 -17.70
CA THR A 68 10.89 -10.99 -17.64
C THR A 68 10.98 -10.09 -16.41
N TYR A 69 9.93 -9.32 -16.13
CA TYR A 69 9.85 -8.46 -14.94
C TYR A 69 9.96 -9.25 -13.64
N LEU A 70 9.24 -10.38 -13.52
CA LEU A 70 9.29 -11.23 -12.33
C LEU A 70 10.68 -11.85 -12.15
N ARG A 71 11.34 -12.29 -13.23
CA ARG A 71 12.73 -12.78 -13.20
C ARG A 71 13.70 -11.71 -12.72
N ALA A 72 13.63 -10.50 -13.27
CA ALA A 72 14.47 -9.37 -12.86
C ALA A 72 14.24 -9.00 -11.39
N THR A 73 12.98 -9.01 -10.95
CA THR A 73 12.61 -8.75 -9.55
C THR A 73 13.20 -9.81 -8.61
N ARG A 74 13.11 -11.09 -8.98
CA ARG A 74 13.71 -12.19 -8.21
C ARG A 74 15.23 -12.07 -8.16
N ALA A 75 15.87 -11.78 -9.29
CA ALA A 75 17.32 -11.60 -9.36
C ALA A 75 17.79 -10.45 -8.47
N ALA A 76 17.11 -9.31 -8.48
CA ALA A 76 17.45 -8.17 -7.63
C ALA A 76 17.29 -8.49 -6.13
N LYS A 77 16.22 -9.19 -5.75
CA LYS A 77 16.04 -9.68 -4.38
C LYS A 77 17.17 -10.62 -3.97
N CYS A 78 17.46 -11.62 -4.80
CA CYS A 78 18.53 -12.59 -4.53
C CYS A 78 19.88 -11.88 -4.37
N ALA A 79 20.26 -11.00 -5.30
CA ALA A 79 21.50 -10.24 -5.21
C ALA A 79 21.61 -9.44 -3.91
N HIS A 80 20.56 -8.74 -3.51
CA HIS A 80 20.55 -7.95 -2.28
C HIS A 80 20.70 -8.82 -1.03
N PHE A 81 19.91 -9.89 -0.91
CA PHE A 81 19.97 -10.75 0.28
C PHE A 81 21.24 -11.60 0.31
N SER A 82 21.74 -12.06 -0.84
CA SER A 82 23.06 -12.71 -0.92
C SER A 82 24.17 -11.77 -0.46
N ALA A 83 24.14 -10.50 -0.86
CA ALA A 83 25.10 -9.50 -0.40
C ALA A 83 24.97 -9.23 1.11
N LEU A 84 23.74 -9.15 1.64
CA LEU A 84 23.51 -9.01 3.09
C LEU A 84 24.06 -10.20 3.88
N VAL A 85 23.81 -11.43 3.43
CA VAL A 85 24.33 -12.64 4.06
C VAL A 85 25.87 -12.64 4.02
N ALA A 86 26.47 -12.34 2.87
CA ALA A 86 27.93 -12.24 2.74
C ALA A 86 28.53 -11.15 3.64
N SER A 87 27.85 -10.01 3.79
CA SER A 87 28.32 -8.93 4.69
C SER A 87 28.21 -9.26 6.18
N ALA A 88 27.37 -10.24 6.54
CA ALA A 88 27.15 -10.69 7.90
C ALA A 88 28.16 -11.75 8.36
N ASP A 89 29.25 -11.97 7.61
CA ASP A 89 30.23 -13.01 7.89
C ASP A 89 30.75 -12.94 9.34
N ASN A 90 30.76 -14.09 10.01
CA ASN A 90 31.10 -14.27 11.43
C ASN A 90 30.22 -13.48 12.44
N ARG A 91 29.01 -13.03 12.05
CA ARG A 91 28.05 -12.35 12.95
C ARG A 91 26.72 -13.10 13.01
N PRO A 92 26.57 -14.12 13.88
CA PRO A 92 25.36 -14.94 13.93
C PRO A 92 24.10 -14.10 14.19
N ALA A 93 24.16 -13.09 15.07
CA ALA A 93 23.03 -12.19 15.32
C ALA A 93 22.58 -11.40 14.07
N ALA A 94 23.51 -11.01 13.19
CA ALA A 94 23.18 -10.34 11.94
C ALA A 94 22.53 -11.29 10.93
N LEU A 95 23.03 -12.53 10.84
CA LEU A 95 22.42 -13.59 10.03
C LEU A 95 21.00 -13.89 10.50
N PHE A 96 20.77 -14.07 11.81
CA PHE A 96 19.43 -14.29 12.35
C PHE A 96 18.47 -13.14 12.04
N ARG A 97 18.92 -11.88 12.06
CA ARG A 97 18.08 -10.75 11.63
C ARG A 97 17.71 -10.80 10.15
N VAL A 98 18.66 -11.15 9.28
CA VAL A 98 18.41 -11.28 7.83
C VAL A 98 17.44 -12.44 7.56
N THR A 99 17.65 -13.59 8.20
CA THR A 99 16.77 -14.76 8.11
C THR A 99 15.38 -14.43 8.64
N ARG A 100 15.28 -13.76 9.79
CA ARG A 100 14.02 -13.29 10.34
C ARG A 100 13.33 -12.32 9.38
N SER A 101 14.02 -11.38 8.75
CA SER A 101 13.42 -10.50 7.74
C SER A 101 12.91 -11.23 6.48
N LEU A 102 13.43 -12.43 6.19
CA LEU A 102 12.97 -13.27 5.06
C LEU A 102 11.79 -14.16 5.44
N LEU A 103 11.73 -14.60 6.70
CA LEU A 103 10.72 -15.53 7.22
C LEU A 103 9.54 -14.83 7.89
N ASP A 104 9.78 -13.72 8.59
CA ASP A 104 8.74 -12.80 9.11
C ASP A 104 8.11 -12.10 7.91
N THR A 105 7.21 -12.82 7.27
CA THR A 105 6.14 -12.28 6.43
C THR A 105 5.03 -11.69 7.32
N GLU A 106 5.15 -11.88 8.63
CA GLU A 106 4.18 -11.62 9.69
C GLU A 106 3.91 -10.13 9.88
N GLN A 107 2.61 -9.81 9.77
CA GLN A 107 1.96 -8.59 10.26
C GLN A 107 2.64 -7.29 9.86
N ARG A 108 2.62 -6.98 8.56
CA ARG A 108 2.33 -5.60 8.22
C ARG A 108 0.90 -5.37 8.72
N GLU A 109 0.75 -4.91 9.97
CA GLU A 109 -0.55 -4.50 10.49
C GLU A 109 -1.16 -3.62 9.42
N ASP A 110 -2.27 -4.09 8.86
CA ASP A 110 -2.96 -3.28 7.87
C ASP A 110 -3.37 -2.03 8.65
N PRO A 111 -2.95 -0.82 8.24
CA PRO A 111 -3.38 0.40 8.91
C PRO A 111 -4.91 0.53 8.96
N LEU A 112 -5.61 -0.27 8.14
CA LEU A 112 -7.05 -0.40 8.03
C LEU A 112 -7.64 -1.63 8.75
N GLN A 113 -6.83 -2.47 9.38
CA GLN A 113 -7.31 -3.62 10.15
C GLN A 113 -8.25 -3.13 11.25
N GLY A 114 -9.47 -3.68 11.32
CA GLY A 114 -10.49 -3.25 12.28
C GLY A 114 -11.29 -2.01 11.87
N ARG A 115 -10.81 -1.19 10.92
CA ARG A 115 -11.50 0.05 10.54
C ARG A 115 -12.79 -0.19 9.76
N ALA A 116 -12.85 -1.25 8.96
CA ALA A 116 -14.05 -1.60 8.22
C ALA A 116 -15.15 -2.06 9.17
N GLU A 117 -14.76 -2.82 10.20
CA GLU A 117 -15.62 -3.28 11.28
C GLU A 117 -16.12 -2.10 12.12
N GLU A 118 -15.22 -1.22 12.56
CA GLU A 118 -15.56 0.02 13.28
C GLU A 118 -16.53 0.90 12.48
N PHE A 119 -16.26 1.09 11.18
CA PHE A 119 -17.12 1.86 10.29
C PHE A 119 -18.50 1.21 10.11
N SER A 120 -18.55 -0.11 10.02
CA SER A 120 -19.80 -0.88 9.91
C SER A 120 -20.64 -0.74 11.19
N CYS A 121 -20.02 -0.87 12.36
CA CYS A 121 -20.70 -0.65 13.64
C CYS A 121 -21.26 0.77 13.75
N TYR A 122 -20.44 1.79 13.42
CA TYR A 122 -20.90 3.18 13.43
C TYR A 122 -22.11 3.43 12.51
N LEU A 123 -22.11 2.86 11.31
CA LEU A 123 -23.25 2.98 10.39
C LEU A 123 -24.49 2.30 10.93
N GLN A 124 -24.36 1.10 11.52
CA GLN A 124 -25.46 0.38 12.13
C GLN A 124 -26.08 1.21 13.26
N ASP A 125 -25.27 1.70 14.19
CA ASP A 125 -25.71 2.56 15.29
C ASP A 125 -26.40 3.83 14.79
N LYS A 126 -25.87 4.45 13.74
CA LYS A 126 -26.46 5.66 13.15
C LYS A 126 -27.82 5.38 12.53
N ILE A 127 -28.00 4.24 11.86
CA ILE A 127 -29.29 3.84 11.27
C ILE A 127 -30.32 3.61 12.38
N VAL A 128 -29.93 2.93 13.46
CA VAL A 128 -30.82 2.69 14.61
C VAL A 128 -31.30 4.00 15.22
N ARG A 129 -30.38 4.94 15.52
CA ARG A 129 -30.74 6.26 16.07
C ARG A 129 -31.67 7.07 15.18
N ILE A 130 -31.47 7.00 13.85
CA ILE A 130 -32.36 7.70 12.90
C ILE A 130 -33.76 7.10 12.94
N ARG A 131 -33.89 5.77 13.00
CA ARG A 131 -35.18 5.09 13.08
C ARG A 131 -35.91 5.41 14.39
N GLU A 132 -35.21 5.31 15.52
CA GLU A 132 -35.77 5.65 16.84
C GLU A 132 -36.23 7.11 16.91
N GLY A 133 -35.47 8.05 16.32
CA GLY A 133 -35.85 9.45 16.26
C GLY A 133 -37.08 9.73 15.39
N LEU A 134 -37.33 8.91 14.36
CA LEU A 134 -38.53 8.99 13.52
C LEU A 134 -39.74 8.37 14.22
N ASP A 135 -39.55 7.29 14.97
CA ASP A 135 -40.60 6.63 15.73
C ASP A 135 -41.02 7.44 16.97
N SER A 136 -40.13 8.31 17.48
CA SER A 136 -40.40 9.19 18.63
C SER A 136 -41.16 10.48 18.28
N SER A 137 -41.44 10.74 16.99
CA SER A 137 -42.17 11.93 16.53
C SER A 137 -43.67 11.70 16.30
N TRP A 138 -44.26 10.66 16.91
CA TRP A 138 -45.69 10.35 16.91
C TRP A 138 -46.27 10.37 18.33
#